data_AF-A0A923Z0S4-F1
#
_entry.id   AF-A0A923Z0S4-F1
#
_cell.length_a   1.000
_cell.length_b   1.000
_cell.length_c   1.000
_cell.angle_alpha   90.00
_cell.angle_beta   90.00
_cell.angle_gamma   90.00
#
_symmetry.space_group_name_H-M   'P 1'
#
loop_
_entity.id
_entity.type
_entity.pdbx_description
1 polymer ?
#
loop_
_entity_poly.entity_id
_entity_poly.type
_entity_poly.pdbx_seq_one_letter_code
_entity_poly.pdbx_strand_id
1 'polypeptide(L)'
;MSKIKDILEKMKSTPREYHDLSLLIAKRVWLLIASLYYLSLLFTVGGFYYGPFSLDVLSLITYHLYSVLVIATAWFGYSLCEYAVTIYVPQQSWMKWVGLGIAIIFSLISLAAHLTII
;
A
#
# COMPACT_ATOMS: atom_id res chain seq x y z
N MET A 1 7.67 9.45 30.96
CA MET A 1 7.38 9.93 29.58
C MET A 1 8.01 8.95 28.61
N SER A 2 7.23 8.34 27.71
CA SER A 2 7.71 7.26 26.84
C SER A 2 8.62 7.82 25.76
N LYS A 3 9.82 7.25 25.56
CA LYS A 3 10.78 7.61 24.48
C LYS A 3 10.13 7.71 23.10
N ILE A 4 9.04 6.96 22.87
CA ILE A 4 8.25 6.99 21.63
C ILE A 4 7.59 8.35 21.42
N LYS A 5 7.15 9.02 22.49
CA LYS A 5 6.48 10.32 22.43
C LYS A 5 7.47 11.43 22.05
N ASP A 6 8.68 11.40 22.61
CA ASP A 6 9.75 12.37 22.29
C ASP A 6 10.23 12.22 20.84
N ILE A 7 10.33 10.98 20.33
CA ILE A 7 10.66 10.72 18.93
C ILE A 7 9.56 11.24 17.98
N LEU A 8 8.29 11.06 18.34
CA LEU A 8 7.15 11.55 17.57
C LEU A 8 7.12 13.09 17.52
N GLU A 9 7.36 13.76 18.65
CA GLU A 9 7.43 15.23 18.70
C GLU A 9 8.60 15.77 17.88
N LYS A 10 9.76 15.12 17.93
CA LYS A 10 10.93 15.49 17.13
C LYS A 10 10.72 15.25 15.63
N MET A 11 10.00 14.20 15.24
CA MET A 11 9.60 13.99 13.85
C MET A 11 8.56 15.02 13.36
N LYS A 12 7.66 15.49 14.23
CA LYS A 12 6.73 16.59 13.89
C LYS A 12 7.43 17.93 13.68
N SER A 13 8.57 18.16 14.34
CA SER A 13 9.34 19.41 14.14
C SER A 13 10.02 19.50 12.77
N THR A 14 10.15 18.39 12.04
CA THR A 14 10.72 18.36 10.69
C THR A 14 9.74 17.70 9.70
N PRO A 15 8.77 18.46 9.14
CA PRO A 15 7.70 17.92 8.29
C PRO A 15 8.24 17.11 7.09
N ARG A 16 9.39 17.52 6.55
CA ARG A 16 10.04 16.84 5.42
C ARG A 16 10.53 15.43 5.77
N GLU A 17 11.22 15.27 6.89
CA GLU A 17 11.73 13.97 7.35
C GLU A 17 10.57 13.00 7.64
N TYR A 18 9.46 13.50 8.17
CA TYR A 18 8.25 12.70 8.38
C TYR A 18 7.69 12.15 7.06
N HIS A 19 7.55 12.99 6.03
CA HIS A 19 7.01 12.56 4.73
C HIS A 19 8.00 11.66 3.96
N ASP A 20 9.31 11.90 4.06
CA ASP A 20 10.35 10.99 3.53
C ASP A 20 10.22 9.59 4.16
N LEU A 21 10.10 9.53 5.50
CA LEU A 21 9.98 8.28 6.23
C LEU A 21 8.66 7.54 5.94
N SER A 22 7.55 8.28 5.85
CA SER A 22 6.24 7.75 5.45
C SER A 22 6.29 7.11 4.06
N LEU A 23 6.87 7.79 3.07
CA LEU A 23 7.01 7.29 1.71
C LEU A 23 7.91 6.04 1.67
N LEU A 24 9.02 6.03 2.42
CA LEU A 24 9.92 4.89 2.50
C LEU A 24 9.23 3.65 3.09
N ILE A 25 8.42 3.82 4.13
CA ILE A 25 7.62 2.74 4.72
C ILE A 25 6.60 2.23 3.70
N ALA A 26 5.83 3.13 3.09
CA ALA A 26 4.80 2.77 2.11
C ALA A 26 5.42 1.99 0.93
N LYS A 27 6.57 2.45 0.41
CA LYS A 27 7.30 1.77 -0.66
C LYS A 27 7.73 0.35 -0.27
N ARG A 28 8.30 0.18 0.93
CA ARG A 28 8.77 -1.14 1.41
C ARG A 28 7.61 -2.11 1.63
N VAL A 29 6.53 -1.64 2.24
CA VAL A 29 5.32 -2.42 2.47
C VAL A 29 4.70 -2.83 1.13
N TRP A 30 4.59 -1.90 0.17
CA TRP A 30 4.10 -2.19 -1.16
C TRP A 30 4.94 -3.24 -1.89
N LEU A 31 6.27 -3.10 -1.89
CA LEU A 31 7.17 -4.08 -2.52
C LEU A 31 7.04 -5.46 -1.90
N LEU A 32 6.92 -5.56 -0.57
CA LEU A 32 6.75 -6.83 0.12
C LEU A 32 5.43 -7.50 -0.28
N ILE A 33 4.33 -6.76 -0.26
CA ILE A 33 2.99 -7.27 -0.61
C ILE A 33 2.93 -7.66 -2.09
N ALA A 34 3.46 -6.84 -2.99
CA ALA A 34 3.55 -7.14 -4.41
C ALA A 34 4.36 -8.42 -4.65
N SER A 35 5.51 -8.55 -4.00
CA SER A 35 6.36 -9.75 -4.12
C SER A 35 5.62 -11.00 -3.63
N LEU A 36 4.93 -10.93 -2.49
CA LEU A 36 4.12 -12.04 -1.97
C LEU A 36 2.97 -12.41 -2.90
N TYR A 37 2.24 -11.42 -3.43
CA TYR A 37 1.17 -11.66 -4.38
C TYR A 37 1.67 -12.35 -5.65
N TYR A 38 2.72 -11.83 -6.28
CA TYR A 38 3.28 -12.42 -7.49
C TYR A 38 3.88 -13.81 -7.25
N LEU A 39 4.53 -14.02 -6.10
CA LEU A 39 5.03 -15.35 -5.73
C LEU A 39 3.88 -16.35 -5.57
N SER A 40 2.81 -15.96 -4.88
CA SER A 40 1.62 -16.79 -4.70
C SER A 40 0.92 -17.10 -6.03
N LEU A 41 0.83 -16.10 -6.92
CA LEU A 41 0.29 -16.26 -8.26
C LEU A 41 1.13 -17.23 -9.10
N LEU A 42 2.46 -17.10 -9.08
CA LEU A 42 3.38 -17.99 -9.79
C LEU A 42 3.26 -19.43 -9.30
N PHE A 43 3.15 -19.66 -7.99
CA PHE A 43 2.94 -20.99 -7.45
C PHE A 43 1.58 -21.57 -7.83
N THR A 44 0.53 -20.74 -7.85
CA THR A 44 -0.81 -21.16 -8.27
C THR A 44 -0.84 -21.55 -9.75
N VAL A 45 -0.31 -20.69 -10.64
CA VAL A 45 -0.30 -20.92 -12.09
C VAL A 45 0.68 -22.04 -12.48
N GLY A 46 1.81 -22.13 -11.80
CA GLY A 46 2.83 -23.15 -12.03
C GLY A 46 2.45 -24.55 -11.54
N GLY A 47 1.26 -24.73 -10.95
CA GLY A 47 0.83 -26.03 -10.46
C GLY A 47 1.63 -26.52 -9.25
N PHE A 48 2.24 -25.61 -8.47
CA PHE A 48 3.08 -25.99 -7.35
C PHE A 48 2.25 -26.65 -6.25
N TYR A 49 2.68 -27.82 -5.81
CA TYR A 49 2.03 -28.58 -4.74
C TYR A 49 3.09 -29.13 -3.80
N TYR A 50 3.17 -28.58 -2.58
CA TYR A 50 4.10 -29.07 -1.56
C TYR A 50 3.57 -28.85 -0.14
N GLY A 51 3.38 -29.94 0.60
CA GLY A 51 2.95 -29.92 2.00
C GLY A 51 1.60 -29.21 2.19
N PRO A 52 1.49 -28.20 3.08
CA PRO A 52 0.23 -27.47 3.31
C PRO A 52 -0.15 -26.53 2.15
N PHE A 53 0.73 -26.30 1.18
CA PHE A 53 0.46 -25.45 0.02
C PHE A 53 -0.14 -26.28 -1.12
N SER A 54 -1.40 -26.67 -0.96
CA SER A 54 -2.21 -27.18 -2.06
C SER A 54 -2.63 -26.05 -3.00
N LEU A 55 -3.07 -26.39 -4.22
CA LEU A 55 -3.55 -25.42 -5.19
C LEU A 55 -4.77 -24.62 -4.68
N ASP A 56 -5.66 -25.27 -3.94
CA ASP A 56 -6.83 -24.62 -3.35
C ASP A 56 -6.41 -23.59 -2.29
N VAL A 57 -5.42 -23.93 -1.47
CA VAL A 57 -4.88 -23.01 -0.44
C VAL A 57 -4.14 -21.85 -1.10
N LEU A 58 -3.30 -22.11 -2.10
CA LEU A 58 -2.56 -21.07 -2.83
C LEU A 58 -3.48 -20.14 -3.62
N SER A 59 -4.55 -20.65 -4.23
CA SER A 59 -5.52 -19.82 -4.93
C SER A 59 -6.30 -18.92 -3.97
N LEU A 60 -6.70 -19.42 -2.80
CA LEU A 60 -7.35 -18.62 -1.75
C LEU A 60 -6.41 -17.55 -1.17
N ILE A 61 -5.14 -17.90 -0.94
CA ILE A 61 -4.10 -16.95 -0.50
C ILE A 61 -3.91 -15.86 -1.56
N THR A 62 -3.80 -16.24 -2.85
CA THR A 62 -3.65 -15.30 -3.97
C THR A 62 -4.85 -14.37 -4.10
N TYR A 63 -6.07 -14.90 -3.90
CA TYR A 63 -7.31 -14.13 -3.90
C TYR A 63 -7.28 -13.03 -2.83
N HIS A 64 -6.96 -13.37 -1.57
CA HIS A 64 -6.90 -12.36 -0.50
C HIS A 64 -5.70 -11.41 -0.64
N LEU A 65 -4.54 -11.89 -1.09
CA LEU A 65 -3.37 -11.06 -1.37
C LEU A 65 -3.65 -9.98 -2.42
N TYR A 66 -4.53 -10.25 -3.39
CA TYR A 66 -4.95 -9.23 -4.35
C TYR A 66 -5.60 -8.03 -3.65
N SER A 67 -6.53 -8.28 -2.73
CA SER A 67 -7.20 -7.21 -1.97
C SER A 67 -6.19 -6.38 -1.15
N VAL A 68 -5.23 -7.04 -0.52
CA VAL A 68 -4.15 -6.39 0.23
C VAL A 68 -3.22 -5.59 -0.70
N LEU A 69 -2.93 -6.10 -1.91
CA LEU A 69 -2.14 -5.43 -2.92
C LEU A 69 -2.81 -4.15 -3.42
N VAL A 70 -4.13 -4.18 -3.66
CA VAL A 70 -4.90 -3.00 -4.07
C VAL A 70 -4.79 -1.90 -3.02
N ILE A 71 -5.04 -2.24 -1.75
CA ILE A 71 -4.94 -1.30 -0.63
C ILE A 71 -3.52 -0.75 -0.49
N ALA A 72 -2.51 -1.61 -0.56
CA ALA A 72 -1.11 -1.20 -0.49
C ALA A 72 -0.70 -0.28 -1.64
N THR A 73 -1.21 -0.53 -2.85
CA THR A 73 -0.95 0.29 -4.04
C THR A 73 -1.58 1.66 -3.90
N ALA A 74 -2.83 1.73 -3.42
CA ALA A 74 -3.51 2.98 -3.14
C ALA A 74 -2.81 3.80 -2.05
N TRP A 75 -2.38 3.14 -0.97
CA TRP A 75 -1.62 3.78 0.10
C TRP A 75 -0.28 4.32 -0.41
N PHE A 76 0.47 3.51 -1.17
CA PHE A 76 1.73 3.96 -1.77
C PHE A 76 1.54 5.16 -2.71
N GLY A 77 0.52 5.12 -3.57
CA GLY A 77 0.17 6.24 -4.44
C GLY A 77 -0.18 7.51 -3.66
N TYR A 78 -1.00 7.39 -2.61
CA TYR A 78 -1.32 8.51 -1.72
C TYR A 78 -0.08 9.08 -1.04
N SER A 79 0.78 8.25 -0.46
CA SER A 79 2.02 8.69 0.18
C SER A 79 2.97 9.38 -0.80
N LEU A 80 3.01 8.93 -2.06
CA LEU A 80 3.78 9.57 -3.13
C LEU A 80 3.20 10.95 -3.49
N CYS A 81 1.87 11.08 -3.61
CA CYS A 81 1.21 12.37 -3.81
C CYS A 81 1.45 13.32 -2.64
N GLU A 82 1.32 12.83 -1.40
CA GLU A 82 1.55 13.62 -0.19
C GLU A 82 2.98 14.14 -0.13
N TYR A 83 3.94 13.29 -0.45
CA TYR A 83 5.35 13.64 -0.56
C TYR A 83 5.58 14.72 -1.62
N ALA A 84 5.06 14.51 -2.83
CA ALA A 84 5.25 15.42 -3.95
C ALA A 84 4.64 16.80 -3.67
N VAL A 85 3.42 16.86 -3.14
CA VAL A 85 2.76 18.12 -2.78
C VAL A 85 3.56 18.86 -1.70
N THR A 86 4.07 18.15 -0.69
CA THR A 86 4.78 18.79 0.41
C THR A 86 6.12 19.39 -0.01
N ILE A 87 6.80 18.79 -0.98
CA ILE A 87 8.12 19.24 -1.44
C ILE A 87 8.05 20.24 -2.59
N TYR A 88 7.23 19.95 -3.60
CA TYR A 88 7.22 20.72 -4.84
C TYR A 88 6.18 21.83 -4.86
N VAL A 89 5.05 21.66 -4.15
CA VAL A 89 3.94 22.64 -4.16
C VAL A 89 3.37 22.84 -2.74
N PRO A 90 4.17 23.26 -1.76
CA PRO A 90 3.75 23.33 -0.35
C PRO A 90 2.58 24.32 -0.11
N GLN A 91 2.41 25.30 -0.99
CA GLN A 91 1.32 26.28 -0.95
C GLN A 91 -0.05 25.66 -1.30
N GLN A 92 -0.08 24.52 -1.98
CA GLN A 92 -1.32 23.86 -2.42
C GLN A 92 -1.58 22.56 -1.64
N SER A 93 -1.66 22.67 -0.32
CA SER A 93 -1.94 21.53 0.57
C SER A 93 -3.25 20.79 0.24
N TRP A 94 -4.21 21.46 -0.40
CA TRP A 94 -5.48 20.87 -0.84
C TRP A 94 -5.29 19.73 -1.85
N MET A 95 -4.22 19.74 -2.64
CA MET A 95 -3.93 18.69 -3.63
C MET A 95 -3.72 17.30 -2.99
N LYS A 96 -3.35 17.24 -1.71
CA LYS A 96 -3.25 15.98 -0.96
C LYS A 96 -4.60 15.25 -0.90
N TRP A 97 -5.70 16.00 -0.75
CA TRP A 97 -7.06 15.45 -0.73
C TRP A 97 -7.50 14.91 -2.09
N VAL A 98 -7.04 15.52 -3.18
CA VAL A 98 -7.27 15.00 -4.53
C VAL A 98 -6.58 13.64 -4.69
N GLY A 99 -5.31 13.54 -4.28
CA GLY A 99 -4.57 12.28 -4.30
C GLY A 99 -5.25 11.19 -3.46
N LEU A 100 -5.76 11.55 -2.28
CA LEU A 100 -6.54 10.64 -1.44
C LEU A 100 -7.83 10.17 -2.14
N GLY A 101 -8.58 11.09 -2.75
CA GLY A 101 -9.81 10.78 -3.48
C GLY A 101 -9.56 9.79 -4.62
N ILE A 102 -8.51 9.99 -5.41
CA ILE A 102 -8.14 9.08 -6.51
C ILE A 102 -7.76 7.70 -5.94
N ALA A 103 -6.98 7.64 -4.87
CA ALA A 103 -6.57 6.38 -4.23
C ALA A 103 -7.77 5.58 -3.70
N ILE A 104 -8.76 6.27 -3.11
CA ILE A 104 -10.01 5.65 -2.62
C ILE A 104 -10.83 5.13 -3.79
N ILE A 105 -11.05 5.93 -4.84
CA ILE A 105 -11.83 5.53 -6.01
C ILE A 105 -11.19 4.31 -6.69
N PHE A 106 -9.86 4.34 -6.90
CA PHE A 106 -9.11 3.21 -7.44
C PHE A 106 -9.31 1.94 -6.60
N SER A 107 -9.23 2.05 -5.28
CA SER A 107 -9.40 0.91 -4.37
C SER A 107 -10.81 0.35 -4.44
N LEU A 108 -11.83 1.22 -4.41
CA LEU A 108 -13.23 0.82 -4.46
C LEU A 108 -13.57 0.10 -5.76
N ILE A 109 -13.16 0.65 -6.91
CA ILE A 109 -13.41 0.03 -8.21
C ILE A 109 -12.69 -1.32 -8.31
N SER A 110 -11.41 -1.38 -7.93
CA SER A 110 -10.63 -2.62 -8.03
C SER A 110 -11.17 -3.71 -7.10
N LEU A 111 -11.57 -3.37 -5.88
CA LEU A 111 -12.17 -4.31 -4.93
C LEU A 111 -13.58 -4.73 -5.36
N ALA A 112 -14.38 -3.83 -5.92
CA ALA A 112 -15.70 -4.17 -6.45
C ALA A 112 -15.62 -5.15 -7.63
N ALA A 113 -14.69 -4.93 -8.55
CA ALA A 113 -14.41 -5.86 -9.66
C ALA A 113 -13.90 -7.21 -9.14
N HIS A 114 -13.03 -7.21 -8.13
CA HIS A 114 -12.54 -8.43 -7.49
C HIS A 114 -13.64 -9.26 -6.82
N LEU A 115 -14.64 -8.59 -6.25
CA LEU A 115 -15.84 -9.21 -5.68
C LEU A 115 -16.91 -9.54 -6.73
N THR A 116 -16.65 -9.31 -8.02
CA THR A 116 -17.59 -9.54 -9.14
C THR A 116 -18.91 -8.76 -9.04
N ILE A 117 -18.88 -7.61 -8.34
CA ILE A 117 -20.06 -6.75 -8.16
C ILE A 117 -20.30 -5.86 -9.39
N ILE A 118 -19.24 -5.62 -10.16
CA ILE A 118 -19.21 -4.87 -11.43
C ILE A 118 -18.44 -5.67 -12.47
#